data_AF-A0A3N2NNI7-F1
#
_entry.id   AF-A0A3N2NNI7-F1
#
_cell.length_a   1.000
_cell.length_b   1.000
_cell.length_c   1.000
_cell.angle_alpha   90.00
_cell.angle_beta   90.00
_cell.angle_gamma   90.00
#
_symmetry.space_group_name_H-M   'P 1'
#
loop_
_entity.id
_entity.type
_entity.pdbx_description
1 polymer ?
#
loop_
_entity_poly.entity_id
_entity_poly.type
_entity_poly.pdbx_seq_one_letter_code
_entity_poly.pdbx_strand_id
1 'polypeptide(L)'
;MPDSLRYKIVLWLVWVQIALIVMAFFMIDHTDPDRVWRWNVPFWTLLIGYVLGFLLLPFSRELEKSKTLKWWLRIDLFISILMFVPACFVLAGCHVRYISEKGDYILLNRNGFLSAPFVQLGVKSGFFIKSLNYFPVEYWNISNDDWDIDDTTGCFWLTSSRNNDRQLYVVPLDSCKYKINETVINTRIDSLYHCSISRYDRMDFVMPDDFSTISYTDRASVSYFNTDDCWYPFAEIIYTSEDSNISPDSVIIRCKDSKEDVVYPKDSIPHMSPTQVQQFIRQLKGGEQ
;
A
#
# COMPACT_ATOMS: atom_id res chain seq x y z
N MET A 1 51.90 18.46 3.13
CA MET A 1 51.42 18.90 4.47
C MET A 1 49.94 18.57 4.66
N PRO A 2 49.54 18.03 5.84
CA PRO A 2 48.14 17.79 6.23
C PRO A 2 47.29 19.07 6.41
N ASP A 3 47.82 20.24 6.06
CA ASP A 3 47.16 21.53 6.21
C ASP A 3 46.51 22.09 4.94
N SER A 4 46.61 21.40 3.79
CA SER A 4 45.90 21.87 2.61
C SER A 4 44.38 21.80 2.82
N LEU A 5 43.66 22.85 2.41
CA LEU A 5 42.20 22.91 2.48
C LEU A 5 41.56 21.69 1.80
N ARG A 6 42.11 21.26 0.66
CA ARG A 6 41.67 20.05 -0.05
C ARG A 6 41.86 18.77 0.77
N TYR A 7 42.95 18.62 1.52
CA TYR A 7 43.14 17.48 2.43
C TYR A 7 42.11 17.47 3.56
N LYS A 8 41.85 18.63 4.17
CA LYS A 8 40.83 18.78 5.23
C LYS A 8 39.43 18.42 4.70
N ILE A 9 39.09 18.87 3.49
CA ILE A 9 37.83 18.52 2.82
C ILE A 9 37.71 17.01 2.60
N VAL A 10 38.74 16.35 2.05
CA VAL A 10 38.69 14.90 1.81
C VAL A 10 38.53 14.13 3.12
N LEU A 11 39.26 14.51 4.16
CA LEU A 11 39.12 13.88 5.47
C LEU A 11 37.70 14.08 6.04
N TRP A 12 37.14 15.28 5.90
CA TRP A 12 35.76 15.57 6.30
C TRP A 12 34.75 14.73 5.54
N LEU A 13 34.89 14.62 4.22
CA LEU A 13 33.99 13.84 3.37
C LEU A 13 34.02 12.34 3.72
N VAL A 14 35.18 11.80 4.11
CA VAL A 14 35.29 10.42 4.62
C VAL A 14 34.45 10.23 5.88
N TRP A 15 34.55 11.14 6.85
CA TRP A 15 33.74 11.05 8.07
C TRP A 15 32.25 11.26 7.80
N VAL A 16 31.91 12.19 6.91
CA VAL A 16 30.52 12.42 6.46
C VAL A 16 29.95 11.17 5.81
N GLN A 17 30.69 10.51 4.92
CA GLN A 17 30.25 9.27 4.28
C GLN A 17 29.92 8.19 5.32
N ILE A 18 30.82 7.94 6.28
CA ILE A 18 30.61 6.96 7.35
C ILE A 18 29.37 7.34 8.17
N ALA A 19 29.27 8.61 8.56
CA ALA A 19 28.13 9.11 9.33
C ALA A 19 26.80 8.95 8.57
N LEU A 20 26.77 9.26 7.26
CA LEU A 20 25.57 9.11 6.43
C LEU A 20 25.10 7.65 6.36
N ILE A 21 26.01 6.71 6.10
CA ILE A 21 25.66 5.28 6.02
C ILE A 21 25.12 4.79 7.36
N VAL A 22 25.80 5.12 8.47
CA VAL A 22 25.37 4.72 9.82
C VAL A 22 24.03 5.35 10.17
N MET A 23 23.84 6.65 9.94
CA MET A 23 22.57 7.33 10.19
C MET A 23 21.43 6.73 9.39
N ALA A 24 21.65 6.39 8.11
CA ALA A 24 20.61 5.80 7.31
C ALA A 24 20.20 4.41 7.78
N PHE A 25 21.17 3.61 8.24
CA PHE A 25 20.86 2.32 8.86
C PHE A 25 20.01 2.50 10.12
N PHE A 26 20.37 3.43 11.02
CA PHE A 26 19.56 3.76 12.19
C PHE A 26 18.16 4.26 11.81
N MET A 27 18.05 5.12 10.79
CA MET A 27 16.76 5.59 10.32
C MET A 27 15.89 4.44 9.81
N ILE A 28 16.45 3.48 9.06
CA ILE A 28 15.68 2.35 8.54
C ILE A 28 15.27 1.40 9.67
N ASP A 29 16.19 1.07 10.57
CA ASP A 29 15.98 0.10 11.65
C ASP A 29 15.01 0.61 12.74
N HIS A 30 15.06 1.91 13.06
CA HIS A 30 14.25 2.52 14.12
C HIS A 30 12.96 3.17 13.58
N THR A 31 12.58 2.91 12.33
CA THR A 31 11.29 3.38 11.79
C THR A 31 10.24 2.31 12.00
N ASP A 32 9.15 2.68 12.68
CA ASP A 32 8.01 1.79 12.87
C ASP A 32 7.46 1.27 11.52
N PRO A 33 6.91 0.04 11.45
CA PRO A 33 6.43 -0.54 10.19
C PRO A 33 5.34 0.29 9.51
N ASP A 34 4.56 1.04 10.29
CA ASP A 34 3.48 1.92 9.86
C ASP A 34 3.97 3.33 9.47
N ARG A 35 5.27 3.61 9.55
CA ARG A 35 5.84 4.92 9.25
C ARG A 35 6.76 4.89 8.06
N VAL A 36 6.74 5.99 7.34
CA VAL A 36 7.62 6.22 6.20
C VAL A 36 8.23 7.60 6.31
N TRP A 37 9.52 7.73 6.05
CA TRP A 37 10.19 9.03 6.03
C TRP A 37 9.70 9.86 4.84
N ARG A 38 9.35 11.13 5.11
CA ARG A 38 9.06 12.09 4.04
C ARG A 38 10.30 12.37 3.22
N TRP A 39 10.09 12.74 1.96
CA TRP A 39 11.14 13.14 1.01
C TRP A 39 12.20 12.09 0.73
N ASN A 40 11.94 10.82 1.04
CA ASN A 40 12.90 9.73 0.83
C ASN A 40 14.24 9.98 1.56
N VAL A 41 14.21 10.58 2.76
CA VAL A 41 15.44 10.93 3.52
C VAL A 41 16.41 9.76 3.68
N PRO A 42 15.99 8.53 4.07
CA PRO A 42 16.91 7.38 4.18
C PRO A 42 17.54 7.01 2.83
N PHE A 43 16.74 7.03 1.76
CA PHE A 43 17.23 6.76 0.40
C PHE A 43 18.29 7.77 -0.02
N TRP A 44 18.05 9.08 0.13
CA TRP A 44 19.04 10.09 -0.23
C TRP A 44 20.29 10.02 0.63
N THR A 45 20.14 9.75 1.93
CA THR A 45 21.26 9.60 2.86
C THR A 45 22.15 8.42 2.46
N LEU A 46 21.56 7.26 2.14
CA LEU A 46 22.30 6.11 1.62
C LEU A 46 22.92 6.41 0.25
N LEU A 47 22.16 7.01 -0.66
CA LEU A 47 22.65 7.27 -2.02
C LEU A 47 23.86 8.20 -2.00
N ILE A 48 23.81 9.30 -1.24
CA ILE A 48 24.92 10.23 -1.12
C ILE A 48 26.13 9.54 -0.47
N GLY A 49 25.92 8.80 0.63
CA GLY A 49 26.99 8.03 1.27
C GLY A 49 27.62 7.01 0.32
N TYR A 50 26.82 6.35 -0.50
CA TYR A 50 27.31 5.37 -1.46
C TYR A 50 28.06 6.02 -2.63
N VAL A 51 27.55 7.13 -3.18
CA VAL A 51 28.22 7.90 -4.24
C VAL A 51 29.57 8.47 -3.77
N LEU A 52 29.65 8.94 -2.52
CA LEU A 52 30.90 9.42 -1.95
C LEU A 52 31.99 8.32 -1.96
N GLY A 53 31.63 7.06 -1.76
CA GLY A 53 32.60 5.94 -1.81
C GLY A 53 33.28 5.75 -3.17
N PHE A 54 32.61 6.12 -4.25
CA PHE A 54 33.22 6.15 -5.59
C PHE A 54 34.08 7.38 -5.85
N LEU A 55 33.69 8.52 -5.27
CA LEU A 55 34.29 9.82 -5.58
C LEU A 55 35.51 10.14 -4.70
N LEU A 56 35.56 9.66 -3.46
CA LEU A 56 36.61 10.05 -2.52
C LEU A 56 38.03 9.70 -2.98
N LEU A 57 38.24 8.52 -3.57
CA LEU A 57 39.55 8.15 -4.10
C LEU A 57 40.00 9.04 -5.28
N PRO A 58 39.22 9.25 -6.36
CA PRO A 58 39.62 10.12 -7.47
C PRO A 58 39.81 11.58 -7.04
N PHE A 59 38.96 12.12 -6.16
CA PHE A 59 39.12 13.48 -5.62
C PHE A 59 40.43 13.67 -4.83
N SER A 60 41.01 12.58 -4.34
CA SER A 60 42.22 12.62 -3.52
C SER A 60 43.53 12.38 -4.28
N ARG A 61 43.53 12.14 -5.61
CA ARG A 61 44.66 11.58 -6.37
C ARG A 61 46.00 12.33 -6.23
N GLU A 62 45.97 13.65 -6.01
CA GLU A 62 47.16 14.52 -5.97
C GLU A 62 47.55 14.96 -4.55
N LEU A 63 46.88 14.45 -3.52
CA LEU A 63 47.14 14.86 -2.14
C LEU A 63 48.24 14.01 -1.50
N GLU A 64 49.16 14.67 -0.79
CA GLU A 64 50.04 14.03 0.18
C GLU A 64 49.22 13.48 1.35
N LYS A 65 48.87 12.20 1.27
CA LYS A 65 48.02 11.49 2.23
C LYS A 65 48.85 10.64 3.20
N SER A 66 48.37 10.52 4.43
CA SER A 66 48.90 9.54 5.40
C SER A 66 48.73 8.11 4.86
N LYS A 67 49.55 7.17 5.34
CA LYS A 67 49.46 5.75 4.95
C LYS A 67 48.06 5.18 5.23
N THR A 68 47.47 5.54 6.37
CA THR A 68 46.13 5.11 6.79
C THR A 68 45.05 5.61 5.83
N LEU A 69 45.04 6.91 5.50
CA LEU A 69 44.01 7.47 4.60
C LEU A 69 44.11 6.90 3.18
N LYS A 70 45.33 6.66 2.67
CA LYS A 70 45.53 5.98 1.37
C LYS A 70 44.94 4.58 1.36
N TRP A 71 45.11 3.83 2.45
CA TRP A 71 44.61 2.46 2.54
C TRP A 71 43.09 2.44 2.67
N TRP A 72 42.54 3.32 3.51
CA TRP A 72 41.09 3.46 3.68
C TRP A 72 40.37 3.79 2.38
N LEU A 73 40.82 4.79 1.63
CA LEU A 73 40.20 5.19 0.35
C LEU A 73 40.21 4.08 -0.71
N ARG A 74 41.20 3.17 -0.67
CA ARG A 74 41.24 2.02 -1.58
C ARG A 74 40.25 0.94 -1.18
N ILE A 75 40.14 0.67 0.12
CA ILE A 75 39.18 -0.30 0.65
C ILE A 75 37.76 0.18 0.46
N ASP A 76 37.50 1.44 0.77
CA ASP A 76 36.19 2.06 0.62
C ASP A 76 35.69 1.98 -0.83
N LEU A 77 36.55 2.30 -1.81
CA LEU A 77 36.21 2.10 -3.23
C LEU A 77 35.96 0.62 -3.58
N PHE A 78 36.81 -0.28 -3.09
CA PHE A 78 36.64 -1.72 -3.35
C PHE A 78 35.33 -2.26 -2.77
N ILE A 79 35.00 -1.90 -1.53
CA ILE A 79 33.73 -2.24 -0.87
C ILE A 79 32.57 -1.63 -1.64
N SER A 80 32.67 -0.35 -2.03
CA SER A 80 31.61 0.32 -2.79
C SER A 80 31.33 -0.43 -4.09
N ILE A 81 32.35 -0.81 -4.86
CA ILE A 81 32.19 -1.62 -6.08
C ILE A 81 31.57 -2.99 -5.77
N LEU A 82 32.11 -3.70 -4.77
CA LEU A 82 31.62 -5.03 -4.38
C LEU A 82 30.14 -5.00 -3.97
N MET A 83 29.74 -3.94 -3.26
CA MET A 83 28.39 -3.76 -2.73
C MET A 83 27.44 -3.12 -3.73
N PHE A 84 27.82 -2.94 -5.00
CA PHE A 84 26.95 -2.27 -5.99
C PHE A 84 25.60 -2.91 -6.16
N VAL A 85 25.57 -4.23 -6.36
CA VAL A 85 24.32 -4.96 -6.51
C VAL A 85 23.50 -4.91 -5.20
N PRO A 86 24.05 -5.25 -4.01
CA PRO A 86 23.36 -5.06 -2.73
C PRO A 86 22.84 -3.63 -2.47
N ALA A 87 23.63 -2.60 -2.79
CA ALA A 87 23.26 -1.21 -2.57
C ALA A 87 22.06 -0.82 -3.45
N CYS A 88 22.03 -1.25 -4.71
CA CYS A 88 20.86 -1.08 -5.57
C CYS A 88 19.60 -1.71 -4.97
N PHE A 89 19.70 -2.89 -4.37
CA PHE A 89 18.57 -3.55 -3.70
C PHE A 89 18.08 -2.74 -2.49
N VAL A 90 19.00 -2.31 -1.63
CA VAL A 90 18.64 -1.52 -0.43
C VAL A 90 18.01 -0.18 -0.84
N LEU A 91 18.59 0.51 -1.81
CA LEU A 91 18.06 1.78 -2.33
C LEU A 91 16.68 1.62 -2.94
N ALA A 92 16.44 0.56 -3.73
CA ALA A 92 15.12 0.29 -4.29
C ALA A 92 14.07 0.07 -3.18
N GLY A 93 14.42 -0.65 -2.11
CA GLY A 93 13.52 -0.87 -0.97
C GLY A 93 13.26 0.37 -0.11
N CYS A 94 14.19 1.32 -0.07
CA CYS A 94 14.04 2.58 0.66
C CYS A 94 13.29 3.66 -0.12
N HIS A 95 13.13 3.47 -1.44
CA HIS A 95 12.55 4.48 -2.30
C HIS A 95 11.02 4.43 -2.26
N VAL A 96 10.39 5.53 -1.84
CA VAL A 96 8.94 5.69 -1.81
C VAL A 96 8.54 6.57 -2.99
N ARG A 97 7.58 6.10 -3.79
CA ARG A 97 7.10 6.86 -4.94
C ARG A 97 5.81 7.59 -4.56
N TYR A 98 5.87 8.91 -4.50
CA TYR A 98 4.69 9.76 -4.34
C TYR A 98 3.84 9.73 -5.59
N ILE A 99 2.55 9.46 -5.45
CA ILE A 99 1.58 9.51 -6.55
C ILE A 99 0.91 10.87 -6.55
N SER A 100 0.29 11.21 -5.42
CA SER A 100 -0.61 12.34 -5.29
C SER A 100 -0.66 12.83 -3.85
N GLU A 101 -0.95 14.11 -3.67
CA GLU A 101 -1.03 14.77 -2.37
C GLU A 101 -2.28 15.65 -2.34
N LYS A 102 -3.14 15.45 -1.32
CA LYS A 102 -4.33 16.26 -1.06
C LYS A 102 -4.38 16.66 0.41
N GLY A 103 -4.19 17.94 0.69
CA GLY A 103 -4.16 18.45 2.06
C GLY A 103 -3.07 17.76 2.89
N ASP A 104 -3.45 17.16 4.02
CA ASP A 104 -2.53 16.41 4.89
C ASP A 104 -2.33 14.95 4.48
N TYR A 105 -3.03 14.49 3.45
CA TYR A 105 -2.99 13.11 3.00
C TYR A 105 -2.11 12.94 1.77
N ILE A 106 -1.39 11.83 1.73
CA ILE A 106 -0.49 11.46 0.66
C ILE A 106 -0.82 10.05 0.21
N LEU A 107 -1.02 9.88 -1.09
CA LEU A 107 -1.08 8.58 -1.72
C LEU A 107 0.31 8.23 -2.24
N LEU A 108 0.86 7.13 -1.75
CA LEU A 108 2.20 6.67 -2.10
C LEU A 108 2.18 5.23 -2.58
N ASN A 109 3.06 4.92 -3.52
CA ASN A 109 3.34 3.58 -3.95
C ASN A 109 4.60 3.09 -3.25
N ARG A 110 4.49 1.95 -2.56
CA ARG A 110 5.62 1.26 -1.96
C ARG A 110 5.94 0.03 -2.80
N ASN A 111 7.04 0.12 -3.52
CA ASN A 111 7.61 -1.00 -4.26
C ASN A 111 8.70 -1.63 -3.39
N GLY A 112 8.52 -2.88 -2.98
CA GLY A 112 9.68 -3.71 -2.67
C GLY A 112 10.21 -4.30 -3.97
N PHE A 113 11.52 -4.44 -4.15
CA PHE A 113 12.05 -5.05 -5.37
C PHE A 113 11.49 -6.47 -5.60
N LEU A 114 11.24 -7.22 -4.51
CA LEU A 114 10.62 -8.55 -4.52
C LEU A 114 9.20 -8.58 -3.92
N SER A 115 8.67 -7.43 -3.49
CA SER A 115 7.34 -7.36 -2.91
C SER A 115 6.34 -6.96 -3.99
N ALA A 116 5.14 -7.56 -3.96
CA ALA A 116 4.05 -7.07 -4.77
C ALA A 116 3.85 -5.57 -4.47
N PRO A 117 3.82 -4.70 -5.48
CA PRO A 117 3.62 -3.28 -5.22
C PRO A 117 2.21 -3.07 -4.69
N PHE A 118 2.10 -2.10 -3.80
CA PHE A 118 0.83 -1.72 -3.23
C PHE A 118 0.77 -0.21 -3.09
N VAL A 119 -0.45 0.28 -3.09
CA VAL A 119 -0.74 1.69 -2.84
C VAL A 119 -1.10 1.84 -1.39
N GLN A 120 -0.53 2.85 -0.77
CA GLN A 120 -0.72 3.14 0.63
C GLN A 120 -1.20 4.57 0.76
N LEU A 121 -2.28 4.73 1.54
CA LEU A 121 -2.71 6.03 1.99
C LEU A 121 -2.01 6.35 3.30
N GLY A 122 -1.40 7.52 3.39
CA GLY A 122 -0.81 8.00 4.63
C GLY A 122 -1.17 9.44 4.93
N VAL A 123 -1.02 9.82 6.19
CA VAL A 123 -1.18 11.18 6.69
C VAL A 123 0.18 11.76 7.08
N LYS A 124 0.42 13.03 6.73
CA LYS A 124 1.64 13.74 7.12
C LYS A 124 1.68 13.91 8.63
N SER A 125 2.78 13.49 9.24
CA SER A 125 3.06 13.66 10.66
C SER A 125 4.50 14.11 10.85
N GLY A 126 4.73 15.42 10.79
CA GLY A 126 6.06 16.02 10.88
C GLY A 126 6.99 15.51 9.78
N PHE A 127 8.07 14.82 10.16
CA PHE A 127 9.06 14.20 9.26
C PHE A 127 8.59 12.86 8.67
N PHE A 128 7.51 12.31 9.21
CA PHE A 128 6.99 10.99 8.82
C PHE A 128 5.67 11.11 8.07
N ILE A 129 5.34 10.03 7.40
CA ILE A 129 4.02 9.73 6.87
C ILE A 129 3.55 8.53 7.68
N LYS A 130 2.45 8.69 8.40
CA LYS A 130 1.80 7.59 9.12
C LYS A 130 0.85 6.89 8.17
N SER A 131 1.01 5.58 8.05
CA SER A 131 0.18 4.72 7.21
C SER A 131 -1.22 4.61 7.80
N LEU A 132 -2.24 4.75 6.95
CA LEU A 132 -3.64 4.61 7.33
C LEU A 132 -4.24 3.34 6.75
N ASN A 133 -4.19 3.19 5.42
CA ASN A 133 -4.76 2.05 4.71
C ASN A 133 -3.81 1.56 3.61
N TYR A 134 -3.89 0.27 3.32
CA TYR A 134 -3.15 -0.38 2.24
C TYR A 134 -4.14 -0.95 1.22
N PHE A 135 -3.76 -0.87 -0.04
CA PHE A 135 -4.57 -1.34 -1.16
C PHE A 135 -3.67 -2.19 -2.07
N PRO A 136 -4.03 -3.46 -2.33
CA PRO A 136 -3.28 -4.35 -3.20
C PRO A 136 -3.47 -3.93 -4.67
N VAL A 137 -2.80 -2.84 -5.01
CA VAL A 137 -2.88 -2.15 -6.29
C VAL A 137 -1.63 -2.46 -7.08
N GLU A 138 -1.71 -3.49 -7.92
CA GLU A 138 -0.56 -3.89 -8.71
C GLU A 138 -0.29 -2.93 -9.88
N TYR A 139 0.68 -2.02 -9.68
CA TYR A 139 1.23 -1.15 -10.72
C TYR A 139 0.17 -0.32 -11.50
N TRP A 140 -0.71 0.41 -10.80
CA TRP A 140 -1.70 1.25 -11.47
C TRP A 140 -1.24 2.70 -11.64
N ASN A 141 -1.67 3.31 -12.74
CA ASN A 141 -1.47 4.73 -13.00
C ASN A 141 -2.62 5.49 -12.34
N ILE A 142 -2.51 5.73 -11.03
CA ILE A 142 -3.48 6.52 -10.28
C ILE A 142 -3.17 7.99 -10.51
N SER A 143 -4.18 8.76 -10.91
CA SER A 143 -4.14 10.20 -11.06
C SER A 143 -4.71 10.91 -9.83
N ASN A 144 -4.62 12.24 -9.81
CA ASN A 144 -5.19 13.05 -8.72
C ASN A 144 -6.73 12.98 -8.64
N ASP A 145 -7.38 12.65 -9.75
CA ASP A 145 -8.85 12.64 -9.85
C ASP A 145 -9.44 11.26 -9.47
N ASP A 146 -8.59 10.25 -9.37
CA ASP A 146 -9.01 8.86 -9.14
C ASP A 146 -9.29 8.55 -7.66
N TRP A 147 -9.01 9.47 -6.74
CA TRP A 147 -9.27 9.28 -5.31
C TRP A 147 -9.71 10.59 -4.68
N ASP A 148 -10.47 10.52 -3.60
CA ASP A 148 -10.79 11.71 -2.81
C ASP A 148 -11.05 11.37 -1.35
N ILE A 149 -11.03 12.40 -0.54
CA ILE A 149 -11.25 12.32 0.90
C ILE A 149 -12.44 13.18 1.28
N ASP A 150 -13.37 12.57 1.99
CA ASP A 150 -14.47 13.26 2.64
C ASP A 150 -14.19 13.31 4.15
N ASP A 151 -13.52 14.38 4.60
CA ASP A 151 -13.20 14.60 6.01
C ASP A 151 -14.45 14.79 6.89
N THR A 152 -15.59 15.14 6.28
CA THR A 152 -16.85 15.34 7.00
C THR A 152 -17.47 14.01 7.39
N THR A 153 -17.48 13.04 6.47
CA THR A 153 -17.97 11.70 6.75
C THR A 153 -16.90 10.75 7.27
N GLY A 154 -15.61 11.11 7.16
CA GLY A 154 -14.49 10.23 7.47
C GLY A 154 -14.30 9.11 6.45
N CYS A 155 -14.71 9.34 5.19
CA CYS A 155 -14.72 8.35 4.12
C CYS A 155 -13.58 8.63 3.13
N PHE A 156 -12.92 7.59 2.66
CA PHE A 156 -12.01 7.63 1.53
C PHE A 156 -12.56 6.77 0.40
N TRP A 157 -12.45 7.28 -0.82
CA TRP A 157 -12.71 6.47 -2.00
C TRP A 157 -11.52 6.53 -2.95
N LEU A 158 -11.25 5.39 -3.57
CA LEU A 158 -10.20 5.22 -4.57
C LEU A 158 -10.73 4.39 -5.71
N THR A 159 -10.58 4.93 -6.91
CA THR A 159 -10.80 4.25 -8.17
C THR A 159 -9.47 3.98 -8.83
N SER A 160 -9.44 2.94 -9.65
CA SER A 160 -8.27 2.62 -10.43
C SER A 160 -8.64 1.88 -11.69
N SER A 161 -7.75 1.95 -12.68
CA SER A 161 -7.91 1.21 -13.93
C SER A 161 -6.57 0.78 -14.51
N ARG A 162 -6.48 -0.47 -14.98
CA ARG A 162 -5.34 -0.99 -15.76
C ARG A 162 -5.77 -2.16 -16.63
N ASN A 163 -5.37 -2.16 -17.91
CA ASN A 163 -5.59 -3.27 -18.85
C ASN A 163 -7.05 -3.77 -18.90
N ASN A 164 -8.00 -2.83 -18.83
CA ASN A 164 -9.45 -3.04 -18.71
C ASN A 164 -9.96 -3.46 -17.33
N ASP A 165 -9.11 -3.91 -16.40
CA ASP A 165 -9.50 -4.16 -15.01
C ASP A 165 -9.67 -2.83 -14.27
N ARG A 166 -10.86 -2.62 -13.72
CA ARG A 166 -11.23 -1.41 -12.99
C ARG A 166 -11.62 -1.76 -11.57
N GLN A 167 -11.05 -1.05 -10.61
CA GLN A 167 -11.32 -1.30 -9.20
C GLN A 167 -11.82 -0.06 -8.45
N LEU A 168 -12.70 -0.28 -7.47
CA LEU A 168 -13.26 0.74 -6.61
C LEU A 168 -13.12 0.31 -5.15
N TYR A 169 -12.57 1.19 -4.33
CA TYR A 169 -12.42 1.01 -2.89
C TYR A 169 -13.16 2.11 -2.16
N VAL A 170 -13.92 1.75 -1.12
CA VAL A 170 -14.51 2.70 -0.16
C VAL A 170 -14.18 2.23 1.24
N VAL A 171 -13.37 2.99 1.97
CA VAL A 171 -12.86 2.60 3.29
C VAL A 171 -12.93 3.75 4.30
N PRO A 172 -13.00 3.43 5.61
CA PRO A 172 -12.94 4.45 6.67
C PRO A 172 -11.54 5.06 6.78
N LEU A 173 -11.51 6.37 7.04
CA LEU A 173 -10.32 7.10 7.51
C LEU A 173 -10.32 7.25 9.04
N ASP A 174 -11.49 7.56 9.58
CA ASP A 174 -11.74 7.73 11.01
C ASP A 174 -12.95 6.86 11.34
N SER A 175 -12.71 5.74 12.03
CA SER A 175 -13.75 4.78 12.37
C SER A 175 -14.91 5.43 13.15
N CYS A 176 -14.64 6.40 14.01
CA CYS A 176 -15.69 7.06 14.79
C CYS A 176 -16.57 7.94 13.90
N LYS A 177 -15.98 8.78 13.06
CA LYS A 177 -16.74 9.63 12.12
C LYS A 177 -17.48 8.81 11.07
N TYR A 178 -16.85 7.75 10.58
CA TYR A 178 -17.43 6.84 9.60
C TYR A 178 -18.65 6.13 10.16
N LYS A 179 -18.58 5.66 11.43
CA LYS A 179 -19.73 5.06 12.12
C LYS A 179 -20.84 6.06 12.40
N ILE A 180 -20.51 7.27 12.85
CA ILE A 180 -21.51 8.32 13.14
C ILE A 180 -22.33 8.67 11.88
N ASN A 181 -21.72 8.62 10.70
CA ASN A 181 -22.35 8.93 9.42
C ASN A 181 -22.84 7.69 8.66
N GLU A 182 -23.09 6.57 9.34
CA GLU A 182 -23.41 5.27 8.69
C GLU A 182 -24.54 5.36 7.66
N THR A 183 -25.61 6.09 7.95
CA THR A 183 -26.76 6.20 7.02
C THR A 183 -26.38 6.86 5.70
N VAL A 184 -25.58 7.93 5.76
CA VAL A 184 -25.10 8.67 4.59
C VAL A 184 -24.13 7.80 3.79
N ILE A 185 -23.24 7.11 4.48
CA ILE A 185 -22.23 6.24 3.87
C ILE A 185 -22.88 5.02 3.21
N ASN A 186 -23.81 4.33 3.87
CA ASN A 186 -24.54 3.19 3.30
C ASN A 186 -25.28 3.61 2.02
N THR A 187 -25.98 4.75 2.06
CA THR A 187 -26.67 5.30 0.88
C THR A 187 -25.68 5.60 -0.26
N ARG A 188 -24.51 6.15 0.06
CA ARG A 188 -23.46 6.45 -0.93
C ARG A 188 -22.85 5.19 -1.50
N ILE A 189 -22.57 4.18 -0.68
CA ILE A 189 -22.02 2.89 -1.10
C ILE A 189 -22.98 2.19 -2.06
N ASP A 190 -24.27 2.10 -1.72
CA ASP A 190 -25.27 1.47 -2.58
C ASP A 190 -25.46 2.27 -3.89
N SER A 191 -25.50 3.60 -3.80
CA SER A 191 -25.56 4.46 -4.99
C SER A 191 -24.34 4.26 -5.89
N LEU A 192 -23.14 4.19 -5.32
CA LEU A 192 -21.91 3.94 -6.07
C LEU A 192 -21.98 2.58 -6.74
N TYR A 193 -22.33 1.53 -5.99
CA TYR A 193 -22.52 0.17 -6.51
C TYR A 193 -23.44 0.13 -7.73
N HIS A 194 -24.63 0.75 -7.64
CA HIS A 194 -25.58 0.76 -8.76
C HIS A 194 -25.05 1.51 -9.99
N CYS A 195 -24.26 2.57 -9.80
CA CYS A 195 -23.61 3.29 -10.90
C CYS A 195 -22.35 2.58 -11.44
N SER A 196 -21.70 1.74 -10.63
CA SER A 196 -20.40 1.13 -10.89
C SER A 196 -20.49 -0.32 -11.35
N ILE A 197 -21.64 -0.99 -11.19
CA ILE A 197 -21.82 -2.42 -11.46
C ILE A 197 -21.40 -2.85 -12.86
N SER A 198 -21.49 -1.99 -13.87
CA SER A 198 -21.08 -2.28 -15.27
C SER A 198 -19.72 -1.70 -15.65
N ARG A 199 -19.07 -1.00 -14.72
CA ARG A 199 -17.88 -0.22 -14.98
C ARG A 199 -16.66 -0.75 -14.23
N TYR A 200 -16.85 -1.53 -13.19
CA TYR A 200 -15.78 -2.02 -12.33
C TYR A 200 -15.86 -3.54 -12.20
N ASP A 201 -14.70 -4.15 -12.33
CA ASP A 201 -14.47 -5.59 -12.26
C ASP A 201 -14.32 -6.01 -10.80
N ARG A 202 -13.67 -5.17 -9.99
CA ARG A 202 -13.55 -5.38 -8.54
C ARG A 202 -14.04 -4.20 -7.72
N MET A 203 -14.82 -4.46 -6.67
CA MET A 203 -15.28 -3.39 -5.77
C MET A 203 -15.21 -3.85 -4.32
N ASP A 204 -14.46 -3.12 -3.50
CA ASP A 204 -14.27 -3.43 -2.08
C ASP A 204 -14.89 -2.30 -1.23
N PHE A 205 -15.96 -2.62 -0.50
CA PHE A 205 -16.69 -1.68 0.36
C PHE A 205 -16.57 -2.08 1.82
N VAL A 206 -16.08 -1.18 2.68
CA VAL A 206 -16.07 -1.38 4.12
C VAL A 206 -17.35 -0.79 4.72
N MET A 207 -18.17 -1.62 5.33
CA MET A 207 -19.45 -1.22 5.89
C MET A 207 -19.25 -0.43 7.19
N PRO A 208 -19.94 0.70 7.38
CA PRO A 208 -19.80 1.53 8.58
C PRO A 208 -20.31 0.84 9.84
N ASP A 209 -21.22 -0.13 9.71
CA ASP A 209 -21.89 -0.69 10.87
C ASP A 209 -20.97 -1.49 11.79
N ASP A 210 -20.19 -2.40 11.18
CA ASP A 210 -19.35 -3.40 11.84
C ASP A 210 -17.92 -3.43 11.24
N PHE A 211 -17.62 -2.57 10.27
CA PHE A 211 -16.35 -2.56 9.55
C PHE A 211 -16.06 -3.87 8.79
N SER A 212 -17.10 -4.66 8.49
CA SER A 212 -16.99 -5.78 7.56
C SER A 212 -16.67 -5.28 6.15
N THR A 213 -15.93 -6.07 5.39
CA THR A 213 -15.61 -5.74 4.00
C THR A 213 -16.41 -6.62 3.06
N ILE A 214 -17.07 -6.01 2.08
CA ILE A 214 -17.81 -6.68 1.02
C ILE A 214 -17.05 -6.44 -0.28
N SER A 215 -16.51 -7.51 -0.83
CA SER A 215 -15.74 -7.51 -2.07
C SER A 215 -16.55 -8.14 -3.19
N TYR A 216 -16.65 -7.46 -4.32
CA TYR A 216 -17.31 -7.94 -5.53
C TYR A 216 -16.25 -8.28 -6.57
N THR A 217 -16.35 -9.45 -7.23
CA THR A 217 -15.46 -9.86 -8.33
C THR A 217 -16.29 -10.20 -9.57
N ASP A 218 -16.09 -9.45 -10.65
CA ASP A 218 -16.60 -9.66 -12.02
C ASP A 218 -18.08 -9.98 -12.13
N ARG A 219 -18.89 -9.47 -11.19
CA ARG A 219 -20.30 -9.86 -10.94
C ARG A 219 -20.51 -11.35 -10.65
N ALA A 220 -19.51 -12.20 -10.84
CA ALA A 220 -19.59 -13.64 -10.63
C ALA A 220 -19.60 -13.99 -9.16
N SER A 221 -18.97 -13.19 -8.30
CA SER A 221 -18.93 -13.50 -6.87
C SER A 221 -18.94 -12.26 -5.98
N VAL A 222 -19.43 -12.49 -4.77
CA VAL A 222 -19.40 -11.55 -3.66
C VAL A 222 -18.79 -12.26 -2.46
N SER A 223 -17.76 -11.67 -1.88
CA SER A 223 -17.06 -12.18 -0.70
C SER A 223 -17.27 -11.23 0.46
N TYR A 224 -17.72 -11.77 1.59
CA TYR A 224 -17.94 -11.05 2.83
C TYR A 224 -16.85 -11.42 3.84
N PHE A 225 -16.14 -10.41 4.34
CA PHE A 225 -15.07 -10.53 5.32
C PHE A 225 -15.50 -9.87 6.64
N ASN A 226 -15.35 -10.59 7.75
CA ASN A 226 -15.46 -9.97 9.07
C ASN A 226 -14.28 -9.01 9.30
N THR A 227 -14.44 -8.09 10.23
CA THR A 227 -13.41 -7.09 10.62
C THR A 227 -12.05 -7.72 10.94
N ASP A 228 -12.06 -8.91 11.56
CA ASP A 228 -10.85 -9.59 12.02
C ASP A 228 -10.28 -10.59 10.99
N ASP A 229 -11.03 -10.93 9.94
CA ASP A 229 -10.68 -11.96 8.95
C ASP A 229 -10.31 -11.30 7.61
N CYS A 230 -9.02 -11.16 7.33
CA CYS A 230 -8.52 -10.52 6.10
C CYS A 230 -8.00 -11.49 5.04
N TRP A 231 -7.94 -12.80 5.34
CA TRP A 231 -7.35 -13.81 4.45
C TRP A 231 -8.37 -14.76 3.82
N TYR A 232 -9.45 -15.06 4.55
CA TYR A 232 -10.51 -15.95 4.07
C TYR A 232 -11.87 -15.31 4.32
N PRO A 233 -12.73 -15.24 3.30
CA PRO A 233 -14.07 -14.70 3.50
C PRO A 233 -14.84 -15.59 4.47
N PHE A 234 -15.64 -14.94 5.31
CA PHE A 234 -16.59 -15.63 6.16
C PHE A 234 -17.70 -16.26 5.33
N ALA A 235 -18.16 -15.55 4.29
CA ALA A 235 -19.15 -16.05 3.35
C ALA A 235 -18.82 -15.62 1.92
N GLU A 236 -19.10 -16.50 0.96
CA GLU A 236 -19.03 -16.23 -0.47
C GLU A 236 -20.40 -16.52 -1.11
N ILE A 237 -20.84 -15.62 -1.98
CA ILE A 237 -22.02 -15.76 -2.81
C ILE A 237 -21.54 -15.81 -4.25
N ILE A 238 -21.70 -16.95 -4.91
CA ILE A 238 -21.19 -17.20 -6.26
C ILE A 238 -22.39 -17.35 -7.19
N TYR A 239 -22.48 -16.45 -8.17
CA TYR A 239 -23.49 -16.46 -9.22
C TYR A 239 -22.92 -17.19 -10.43
N THR A 240 -23.41 -18.40 -10.69
CA THR A 240 -22.90 -19.21 -11.79
C THR A 240 -23.55 -18.85 -13.12
N SER A 241 -22.80 -19.04 -14.21
CA SER A 241 -23.33 -18.97 -15.56
C SER A 241 -24.06 -20.26 -15.94
N GLU A 242 -24.85 -20.18 -17.02
CA GLU A 242 -25.48 -21.33 -17.68
C GLU A 242 -24.48 -22.44 -18.03
N ASP A 243 -23.25 -22.06 -18.39
CA ASP A 243 -22.19 -22.98 -18.80
C ASP A 243 -21.36 -23.56 -17.64
N SER A 244 -21.77 -23.33 -16.38
CA SER A 244 -21.02 -23.77 -15.21
C SER A 244 -21.05 -25.30 -15.04
N ASN A 245 -19.88 -25.92 -14.97
CA ASN A 245 -19.73 -27.35 -14.70
C ASN A 245 -20.09 -27.77 -13.26
N ILE A 246 -20.28 -26.81 -12.34
CA ILE A 246 -20.55 -27.09 -10.92
C ILE A 246 -22.05 -27.16 -10.66
N SER A 247 -22.76 -26.08 -10.99
CA SER A 247 -24.21 -26.01 -10.92
C SER A 247 -24.67 -24.88 -11.85
N PRO A 248 -25.17 -25.20 -13.06
CA PRO A 248 -25.56 -24.21 -14.04
C PRO A 248 -26.77 -23.43 -13.55
N ASP A 249 -26.78 -22.11 -13.80
CA ASP A 249 -27.83 -21.18 -13.36
C ASP A 249 -28.25 -21.31 -11.90
N SER A 250 -27.26 -21.24 -11.02
CA SER A 250 -27.45 -21.26 -9.58
C SER A 250 -26.74 -20.12 -8.88
N VAL A 251 -27.17 -19.86 -7.65
CA VAL A 251 -26.41 -19.10 -6.66
C VAL A 251 -25.92 -20.08 -5.61
N ILE A 252 -24.60 -20.15 -5.45
CA ILE A 252 -23.95 -20.97 -4.44
C ILE A 252 -23.55 -20.06 -3.28
N ILE A 253 -23.99 -20.40 -2.07
CA ILE A 253 -23.60 -19.72 -0.85
C ILE A 253 -22.69 -20.64 -0.05
N ARG A 254 -21.45 -20.19 0.15
CA ARG A 254 -20.45 -20.89 0.93
C ARG A 254 -20.18 -20.11 2.20
N CYS A 255 -20.36 -20.74 3.35
CA CYS A 255 -20.00 -20.17 4.65
C CYS A 255 -18.82 -20.93 5.23
N LYS A 256 -17.83 -20.22 5.78
CA LYS A 256 -16.59 -20.78 6.34
C LYS A 256 -16.82 -21.91 7.35
N ASP A 257 -17.86 -21.80 8.17
CA ASP A 257 -18.19 -22.77 9.21
C ASP A 257 -19.19 -23.85 8.76
N SER A 258 -19.68 -23.78 7.52
CA SER A 258 -20.60 -24.78 6.96
C SER A 258 -19.84 -25.95 6.35
N LYS A 259 -20.37 -27.16 6.53
CA LYS A 259 -19.85 -28.38 5.88
C LYS A 259 -20.32 -28.53 4.43
N GLU A 260 -21.43 -27.88 4.09
CA GLU A 260 -22.08 -28.00 2.79
C GLU A 260 -22.36 -26.61 2.21
N ASP A 261 -22.15 -26.48 0.90
CA ASP A 261 -22.52 -25.29 0.14
C ASP A 261 -24.04 -25.30 -0.06
N VAL A 262 -24.70 -24.16 0.16
CA VAL A 262 -26.14 -24.03 -0.07
C VAL A 262 -26.38 -23.53 -1.49
N VAL A 263 -27.13 -24.28 -2.28
CA VAL A 263 -27.37 -23.98 -3.70
C VAL A 263 -28.82 -23.56 -3.90
N TYR A 264 -29.02 -22.39 -4.50
CA TYR A 264 -30.32 -21.87 -4.87
C TYR A 264 -30.43 -21.71 -6.39
N PRO A 265 -31.63 -21.80 -6.99
CA PRO A 265 -31.86 -21.35 -8.35
C PRO A 265 -31.47 -19.88 -8.51
N LYS A 266 -30.83 -19.52 -9.62
CA LYS A 266 -30.33 -18.14 -9.88
C LYS A 266 -31.37 -17.05 -9.70
N ASP A 267 -32.61 -17.31 -10.08
CA ASP A 267 -33.73 -16.36 -9.96
C ASP A 267 -34.18 -16.13 -8.52
N SER A 268 -33.74 -16.96 -7.56
CA SER A 268 -34.14 -16.86 -6.15
C SER A 268 -33.38 -15.77 -5.40
N ILE A 269 -32.14 -15.48 -5.81
CA ILE A 269 -31.27 -14.54 -5.13
C ILE A 269 -30.77 -13.51 -6.15
N PRO A 270 -31.30 -12.27 -6.13
CA PRO A 270 -30.85 -11.22 -7.04
C PRO A 270 -29.43 -10.77 -6.69
N HIS A 271 -28.78 -10.06 -7.62
CA HIS A 271 -27.55 -9.35 -7.31
C HIS A 271 -27.80 -8.28 -6.25
N MET A 272 -27.27 -8.53 -5.06
CA MET A 272 -27.46 -7.68 -3.89
C MET A 272 -26.43 -6.55 -3.83
N SER A 273 -26.91 -5.34 -3.51
CA SER A 273 -26.08 -4.20 -3.11
C SER A 273 -25.36 -4.46 -1.78
N PRO A 274 -24.30 -3.71 -1.44
CA PRO A 274 -23.50 -3.95 -0.24
C PRO A 274 -24.34 -3.99 1.04
N THR A 275 -25.27 -3.06 1.24
CA THR A 275 -26.15 -3.08 2.42
C THR A 275 -27.05 -4.32 2.45
N GLN A 276 -27.56 -4.74 1.29
CA GLN A 276 -28.39 -5.96 1.18
C GLN A 276 -27.57 -7.22 1.49
N VAL A 277 -26.33 -7.32 1.01
CA VAL A 277 -25.43 -8.44 1.33
C VAL A 277 -25.17 -8.48 2.83
N GLN A 278 -24.87 -7.34 3.46
CA GLN A 278 -24.64 -7.29 4.91
C GLN A 278 -25.87 -7.79 5.69
N GLN A 279 -27.07 -7.34 5.33
CA GLN A 279 -28.31 -7.78 5.95
C GLN A 279 -28.55 -9.28 5.75
N PHE A 280 -28.34 -9.77 4.53
CA PHE A 280 -28.48 -11.18 4.19
C PHE A 280 -27.54 -12.06 5.04
N ILE A 281 -26.26 -11.69 5.15
CA ILE A 281 -25.30 -12.43 5.98
C ILE A 281 -25.67 -12.36 7.48
N ARG A 282 -26.17 -11.22 7.98
CA ARG A 282 -26.64 -11.12 9.37
C ARG A 282 -27.82 -12.06 9.65
N GLN A 283 -28.75 -12.18 8.71
CA GLN A 283 -29.87 -13.13 8.82
C GLN A 283 -29.38 -14.58 8.80
N LEU A 284 -28.41 -14.91 7.94
CA LEU A 284 -27.79 -16.24 7.92
C LEU A 284 -27.08 -16.59 9.23
N LYS A 285 -26.51 -15.59 9.93
CA LYS A 285 -25.91 -15.76 11.27
C LYS A 285 -26.96 -15.92 12.40
N GLY A 286 -28.26 -15.81 12.09
CA GLY A 286 -29.33 -15.90 13.08
C GLY A 286 -29.64 -14.60 13.82
N GLY A 287 -29.31 -13.43 13.24
CA GLY A 287 -29.69 -12.14 13.83
C GLY A 287 -31.19 -11.88 13.70
N GLU A 288 -31.90 -11.81 14.82
CA GLU A 288 -33.26 -11.25 14.90
C GLU A 288 -33.21 -9.74 14.58
N GLN A 289 -34.23 -9.25 13.86
CA GLN A 289 -34.39 -7.85 13.43
C GLN A 289 -34.56 -6.89 14.59
#